data_AF-A0A7X1GVV1-F1
#
_entry.id   AF-A0A7X1GVV1-F1
#
_cell.length_a   1.000
_cell.length_b   1.000
_cell.length_c   1.000
_cell.angle_alpha   90.00
_cell.angle_beta   90.00
_cell.angle_gamma   90.00
#
_symmetry.space_group_name_H-M   'P 1'
#
loop_
_entity.id
_entity.type
_entity.pdbx_description
1 polymer ?
#
loop_
_entity_poly.entity_id
_entity_poly.type
_entity_poly.pdbx_seq_one_letter_code
_entity_poly.pdbx_strand_id
1 'polypeptide(L)'
;MAGPLPFAPGEKLLYEVRWEQVPVARVSLEVRPVAQIRGEPAYHFVFQARTYPALDVLFPFDWDRGIADYIKRGKTSRSVPLPDGTLDMLSILYYVRSLPLTAGMTVTRPINSGKKIHLAQALVVRKETILVGGRAWPAFLIEPDVRKAGGIFKKSKKPRFLLWISADDRKIPLKVVSKVWVGSFYVELASPPDGSKRFS
;
A
#
# COMPACT_ATOMS: atom_id res chain seq x y z
N MET A 1 -19.25 -3.57 -19.24
CA MET A 1 -19.33 -2.50 -18.22
C MET A 1 -18.38 -2.86 -17.09
N ALA A 2 -17.52 -1.95 -16.65
CA ALA A 2 -16.70 -2.20 -15.46
C ALA A 2 -17.62 -2.35 -14.24
N GLY A 3 -17.41 -3.39 -13.41
CA GLY A 3 -18.17 -3.58 -12.17
C GLY A 3 -17.92 -2.44 -11.16
N PRO A 4 -18.67 -2.39 -10.05
CA PRO A 4 -18.46 -1.37 -9.02
C PRO A 4 -17.02 -1.45 -8.49
N LEU A 5 -16.40 -0.29 -8.28
CA LEU A 5 -15.07 -0.24 -7.70
C LEU A 5 -15.09 -0.77 -6.26
N PRO A 6 -14.01 -1.42 -5.82
CA PRO A 6 -13.91 -2.04 -4.49
C PRO A 6 -13.64 -1.01 -3.37
N PHE A 7 -13.73 0.28 -3.68
CA PHE A 7 -13.52 1.42 -2.79
C PHE A 7 -14.44 2.56 -3.23
N ALA A 8 -14.77 3.46 -2.28
CA ALA A 8 -15.63 4.60 -2.52
C ALA A 8 -15.13 5.83 -1.75
N PRO A 9 -15.46 7.06 -2.19
CA PRO A 9 -15.24 8.26 -1.39
C PRO A 9 -15.75 8.10 0.05
N GLY A 10 -14.93 8.51 1.01
CA GLY A 10 -15.20 8.31 2.44
C GLY A 10 -14.54 7.04 3.02
N GLU A 11 -14.02 6.13 2.20
CA GLU A 11 -13.23 5.00 2.71
C GLU A 11 -11.96 5.52 3.40
N LYS A 12 -11.75 5.07 4.64
CA LYS A 12 -10.55 5.32 5.43
C LYS A 12 -10.02 4.03 6.03
N LEU A 13 -8.80 3.66 5.69
CA LEU A 13 -8.11 2.48 6.19
C LEU A 13 -6.93 2.92 7.06
N LEU A 14 -6.85 2.38 8.27
CA LEU A 14 -5.80 2.68 9.24
C LEU A 14 -4.89 1.48 9.41
N TYR A 15 -3.58 1.73 9.42
CA TYR A 15 -2.56 0.71 9.50
C TYR A 15 -1.56 1.04 10.60
N GLU A 16 -1.08 -0.01 11.24
CA GLU A 16 0.09 0.05 12.11
C GLU A 16 1.30 -0.48 11.35
N VAL A 17 2.41 0.25 11.44
CA VAL A 17 3.70 -0.12 10.86
C VAL A 17 4.62 -0.52 12.00
N ARG A 18 5.23 -1.69 11.90
CA ARG A 18 6.23 -2.21 12.83
C ARG A 18 7.53 -2.52 12.08
N TRP A 19 8.65 -2.25 12.73
CA TRP A 19 9.94 -2.83 12.36
C TRP A 19 10.24 -3.94 13.36
N GLU A 20 10.35 -5.16 12.86
CA GLU A 20 10.34 -6.35 13.70
C GLU A 20 9.13 -6.31 14.65
N GLN A 21 9.36 -6.24 15.96
CA GLN A 21 8.31 -6.19 16.97
C GLN A 21 8.00 -4.76 17.45
N VAL A 22 8.78 -3.76 17.01
CA VAL A 22 8.67 -2.39 17.50
C VAL A 22 7.70 -1.59 16.61
N PRO A 23 6.62 -1.02 17.15
CA PRO A 23 5.75 -0.10 16.42
C PRO A 23 6.52 1.16 16.04
N VAL A 24 6.46 1.55 14.76
CA VAL A 24 7.23 2.69 14.24
C VAL A 24 6.39 3.81 13.65
N ALA A 25 5.23 3.49 13.09
CA ALA A 25 4.35 4.50 12.53
C ALA A 25 2.90 4.05 12.48
N ARG A 26 1.98 5.00 12.31
CA ARG A 26 0.63 4.77 11.83
C ARG A 26 0.45 5.36 10.45
N VAL A 27 -0.25 4.64 9.60
CA VAL A 27 -0.56 5.07 8.23
C VAL A 27 -2.07 5.12 8.05
N SER A 28 -2.56 6.13 7.34
CA SER A 28 -3.94 6.20 6.88
C SER A 28 -3.98 6.31 5.36
N LEU A 29 -4.87 5.52 4.75
CA LEU A 29 -5.26 5.63 3.36
C LEU A 29 -6.69 6.13 3.31
N GLU A 30 -6.94 7.23 2.61
CA GLU A 30 -8.28 7.80 2.45
C GLU A 30 -8.62 7.95 0.97
N VAL A 31 -9.87 7.64 0.61
CA VAL A 31 -10.46 7.98 -0.68
C VAL A 31 -11.29 9.24 -0.49
N ARG A 32 -10.83 10.36 -1.06
CA ARG A 32 -11.52 11.66 -1.00
C ARG A 32 -12.55 11.76 -2.12
N PRO A 33 -13.51 12.72 -2.02
CA PRO A 33 -14.44 13.01 -3.10
C PRO A 33 -13.74 13.18 -4.45
N VAL A 34 -14.35 12.63 -5.49
CA VAL A 34 -13.85 12.66 -6.87
C VAL A 34 -13.66 14.11 -7.30
N ALA A 35 -12.45 14.44 -7.74
CA ALA A 35 -12.18 15.74 -8.34
C ALA A 35 -12.30 15.63 -9.86
N GLN A 36 -12.76 16.69 -10.52
CA GLN A 36 -12.71 16.79 -11.97
C GLN A 36 -11.34 17.30 -12.39
N ILE A 37 -10.57 16.53 -13.16
CA ILE A 37 -9.30 16.96 -13.73
C ILE A 37 -9.43 16.91 -15.24
N ARG A 38 -9.37 18.07 -15.90
CA ARG A 38 -9.52 18.20 -17.37
C ARG A 38 -10.83 17.60 -17.92
N GLY A 39 -11.90 17.64 -17.14
CA GLY A 39 -13.21 17.10 -17.51
C GLY A 39 -13.41 15.60 -17.23
N GLU A 40 -12.38 14.91 -16.72
CA GLU A 40 -12.45 13.50 -16.36
C GLU A 40 -12.52 13.31 -14.83
N PRO A 41 -13.32 12.35 -14.32
CA PRO A 41 -13.36 12.02 -12.90
C PRO A 41 -12.03 11.40 -12.45
N ALA A 42 -11.35 12.07 -11.53
CA ALA A 42 -10.11 11.60 -10.93
C ALA A 42 -10.33 11.25 -9.46
N TYR A 43 -9.96 10.02 -9.08
CA TYR A 43 -9.97 9.61 -7.68
C TYR A 43 -8.82 10.30 -6.96
N HIS A 44 -9.15 10.87 -5.81
CA HIS A 44 -8.20 11.55 -4.97
C HIS A 44 -7.87 10.66 -3.77
N PHE A 45 -6.69 10.03 -3.83
CA PHE A 45 -6.18 9.21 -2.75
C PHE A 45 -5.26 10.03 -1.86
N VAL A 46 -5.44 9.90 -0.55
CA VAL A 46 -4.61 10.56 0.45
C VAL A 46 -3.89 9.50 1.27
N PHE A 47 -2.57 9.64 1.35
CA PHE A 47 -1.72 8.87 2.23
C PHE A 47 -1.20 9.80 3.32
N GLN A 48 -1.40 9.42 4.59
CA GLN A 48 -0.78 10.11 5.71
C GLN A 48 -0.05 9.10 6.59
N ALA A 49 1.23 9.32 6.83
CA ALA A 49 2.03 8.57 7.80
C ALA A 49 2.36 9.48 8.99
N ARG A 50 2.33 8.91 10.20
CA ARG A 50 2.80 9.54 11.43
C ARG A 50 3.77 8.59 12.12
N THR A 51 5.05 8.95 12.16
CA THR A 51 6.10 8.22 12.88
C THR A 51 6.00 8.51 14.39
N TYR A 52 6.38 7.55 15.23
CA TYR A 52 6.46 7.79 16.67
C TYR A 52 7.77 8.52 17.04
N PRO A 53 7.71 9.66 17.78
CA PRO A 53 8.87 10.51 18.04
C PRO A 53 10.07 9.81 18.71
N ALA A 54 9.84 8.74 19.48
CA ALA A 54 10.90 8.05 20.23
C ALA A 54 11.88 7.23 19.35
N LEU A 55 11.63 7.12 18.04
CA LEU A 55 12.44 6.27 17.14
C LEU A 55 13.46 7.02 16.30
N ASP A 56 13.34 8.34 16.15
CA ASP A 56 14.33 9.17 15.46
C ASP A 56 15.71 9.12 16.15
N VAL A 57 15.72 8.76 17.45
CA VAL A 57 16.93 8.68 18.29
C VAL A 57 17.58 7.29 18.29
N LEU A 58 16.80 6.21 18.17
CA LEU A 58 17.28 4.84 18.38
C LEU A 58 17.76 4.14 17.08
N PHE A 59 17.34 4.65 15.92
CA PHE A 59 17.70 4.07 14.64
C PHE A 59 18.18 5.17 13.67
N PRO A 60 19.48 5.52 13.70
CA PRO A 60 20.10 6.44 12.75
C PRO A 60 20.28 5.78 11.38
N PHE A 61 19.22 5.14 10.86
CA PHE A 61 19.17 4.80 9.46
C PHE A 61 18.79 6.08 8.71
N ASP A 62 19.47 6.34 7.59
CA ASP A 62 19.20 7.48 6.71
C ASP A 62 17.86 7.24 5.97
N TRP A 63 16.75 7.31 6.71
CA TRP A 63 15.37 7.18 6.24
C TRP A 63 15.08 8.19 5.12
N ASP A 64 15.86 9.28 5.10
CA ASP A 64 15.83 10.44 4.20
C ASP A 64 15.94 10.11 2.71
N ARG A 65 16.52 8.98 2.31
CA ARG A 65 16.78 8.73 0.88
C ARG A 65 15.69 8.02 0.09
N GLY A 66 14.56 7.64 0.70
CA GLY A 66 13.47 7.07 -0.09
C GLY A 66 12.12 6.88 0.60
N ILE A 67 12.11 6.66 1.92
CA ILE A 67 10.86 6.60 2.71
C ILE A 67 10.55 7.98 3.27
N ALA A 68 11.54 8.71 3.80
CA ALA A 68 11.32 10.04 4.34
C ALA A 68 11.14 11.13 3.28
N ASP A 69 11.54 10.97 2.02
CA ASP A 69 11.04 11.87 0.94
C ASP A 69 9.50 11.80 0.79
N TYR A 70 8.90 10.64 1.07
CA TYR A 70 7.45 10.40 1.01
C TYR A 70 6.73 10.81 2.31
N ILE A 71 7.43 10.73 3.46
CA ILE A 71 6.90 11.05 4.80
C ILE A 71 7.14 12.53 5.19
N LYS A 72 8.29 13.14 4.84
CA LYS A 72 8.61 14.58 5.07
C LYS A 72 7.63 15.51 4.33
N ARG A 73 7.09 15.08 3.19
CA ARG A 73 5.97 15.77 2.53
C ARG A 73 4.65 15.43 3.20
N GLY A 74 4.51 15.85 4.46
CA GLY A 74 3.29 15.68 5.25
C GLY A 74 2.02 15.82 4.40
N LYS A 75 1.09 14.86 4.56
CA LYS A 75 -0.13 14.73 3.75
C LYS A 75 0.17 14.72 2.24
N THR A 76 0.63 13.58 1.72
CA THR A 76 0.69 13.39 0.27
C THR A 76 -0.72 13.10 -0.25
N SER A 77 -1.30 14.12 -0.89
CA SER A 77 -2.56 14.09 -1.61
C SER A 77 -2.25 13.93 -3.09
N ARG A 78 -2.77 12.89 -3.74
CA ARG A 78 -2.60 12.67 -5.18
C ARG A 78 -3.94 12.33 -5.82
N SER A 79 -4.23 13.02 -6.90
CA SER A 79 -5.34 12.69 -7.79
C SER A 79 -4.82 11.89 -8.95
N VAL A 80 -5.41 10.72 -9.20
CA VAL A 80 -4.90 9.77 -10.20
C VAL A 80 -6.05 9.36 -11.13
N PRO A 81 -5.91 9.56 -12.46
CA PRO A 81 -6.78 8.92 -13.42
C PRO A 81 -6.40 7.42 -13.47
N LEU A 82 -7.30 6.57 -12.98
CA LEU A 82 -7.09 5.12 -12.85
C LEU A 82 -6.91 4.35 -14.19
N PRO A 83 -7.30 4.85 -15.39
CA PRO A 83 -7.06 4.14 -16.65
C PRO A 83 -5.66 4.35 -17.27
N ASP A 84 -5.14 5.59 -17.34
CA ASP A 84 -4.07 5.93 -18.31
C ASP A 84 -2.81 6.60 -17.71
N GLY A 85 -2.73 6.65 -16.37
CA GLY A 85 -1.63 7.32 -15.67
C GLY A 85 -0.51 6.38 -15.24
N THR A 86 0.71 6.74 -15.60
CA THR A 86 1.96 6.34 -14.96
C THR A 86 1.81 6.19 -13.43
N LEU A 87 1.71 4.94 -12.92
CA LEU A 87 1.28 4.65 -11.55
C LEU A 87 2.41 4.92 -10.54
N ASP A 88 2.08 5.60 -9.43
CA ASP A 88 2.89 5.58 -8.21
C ASP A 88 2.47 4.42 -7.28
N MET A 89 3.20 4.21 -6.18
CA MET A 89 2.98 3.09 -5.27
C MET A 89 1.59 3.07 -4.61
N LEU A 90 0.96 4.23 -4.43
CA LEU A 90 -0.41 4.31 -3.93
C LEU A 90 -1.42 3.98 -5.04
N SER A 91 -1.17 4.49 -6.24
CA SER A 91 -1.99 4.25 -7.42
C SER A 91 -2.04 2.78 -7.81
N ILE A 92 -0.89 2.09 -7.79
CA ILE A 92 -0.82 0.65 -8.11
C ILE A 92 -1.57 -0.20 -7.09
N LEU A 93 -1.60 0.21 -5.82
CA LEU A 93 -2.37 -0.48 -4.78
C LEU A 93 -3.86 -0.45 -5.12
N TYR A 94 -4.42 0.72 -5.45
CA TYR A 94 -5.84 0.85 -5.83
C TYR A 94 -6.16 0.21 -7.18
N TYR A 95 -5.22 0.22 -8.13
CA TYR A 95 -5.35 -0.53 -9.38
C TYR A 95 -5.44 -2.03 -9.13
N VAL A 96 -4.59 -2.61 -8.28
CA VAL A 96 -4.67 -4.04 -7.95
C VAL A 96 -6.02 -4.39 -7.32
N ARG A 97 -6.60 -3.49 -6.53
CA ARG A 97 -7.95 -3.68 -5.99
C ARG A 97 -8.99 -3.78 -7.11
N SER A 98 -8.89 -3.05 -8.21
CA SER A 98 -9.92 -3.14 -9.26
C SER A 98 -9.86 -4.44 -10.09
N LEU A 99 -8.86 -5.30 -9.87
CA LEU A 99 -8.69 -6.52 -10.66
C LEU A 99 -9.49 -7.71 -10.14
N PRO A 100 -9.92 -8.62 -11.04
CA PRO A 100 -10.47 -9.92 -10.67
C PRO A 100 -9.33 -10.88 -10.24
N LEU A 101 -8.76 -10.64 -9.05
CA LEU A 101 -7.62 -11.38 -8.54
C LEU A 101 -7.91 -12.89 -8.46
N THR A 102 -7.03 -13.68 -9.06
CA THR A 102 -7.10 -15.15 -9.07
C THR A 102 -5.69 -15.71 -8.84
N ALA A 103 -5.57 -16.82 -8.10
CA ALA A 103 -4.27 -17.46 -7.90
C ALA A 103 -3.62 -17.85 -9.24
N GLY A 104 -2.31 -17.65 -9.37
CA GLY A 104 -1.56 -17.81 -10.62
C GLY A 104 -1.60 -16.59 -11.55
N MET A 105 -2.49 -15.62 -11.32
CA MET A 105 -2.57 -14.41 -12.13
C MET A 105 -1.28 -13.58 -11.97
N THR A 106 -0.71 -13.16 -13.09
CA THR A 106 0.41 -12.22 -13.11
C THR A 106 -0.05 -10.88 -13.66
N VAL A 107 0.24 -9.81 -12.92
CA VAL A 107 -0.11 -8.43 -13.25
C VAL A 107 1.16 -7.68 -13.64
N THR A 108 1.18 -7.08 -14.83
CA THR A 108 2.29 -6.25 -15.31
C THR A 108 1.83 -4.84 -15.62
N ARG A 109 2.45 -3.83 -15.02
CA ARG A 109 2.12 -2.41 -15.22
C ARG A 109 3.34 -1.49 -15.22
N PRO A 110 3.36 -0.44 -16.06
CA PRO A 110 4.38 0.60 -15.99
C PRO A 110 4.22 1.43 -14.72
N ILE A 111 5.30 1.59 -13.94
CA ILE A 111 5.37 2.44 -12.75
C ILE A 111 6.37 3.57 -12.95
N ASN A 112 6.07 4.78 -12.45
CA ASN A 112 7.07 5.83 -12.30
C ASN A 112 7.75 5.71 -10.95
N SER A 113 9.07 5.63 -10.93
CA SER A 113 9.84 5.86 -9.71
C SER A 113 10.38 7.31 -9.63
N GLY A 114 9.85 8.25 -10.42
CA GLY A 114 10.27 9.64 -10.48
C GLY A 114 11.50 9.92 -11.36
N LYS A 115 12.29 8.89 -11.69
CA LYS A 115 13.49 9.01 -12.55
C LYS A 115 13.40 8.22 -13.85
N LYS A 116 12.65 7.12 -13.86
CA LYS A 116 12.47 6.19 -14.99
C LYS A 116 11.14 5.46 -14.86
N ILE A 117 10.53 5.13 -15.99
CA ILE A 117 9.38 4.23 -16.08
C ILE A 117 9.93 2.79 -16.14
N HIS A 118 9.42 1.91 -15.29
CA HIS A 118 9.77 0.49 -15.28
C HIS A 118 8.51 -0.37 -15.25
N LEU A 119 8.55 -1.55 -15.85
CA LEU A 119 7.47 -2.52 -15.72
C LEU A 119 7.57 -3.20 -14.35
N ALA A 120 6.58 -2.94 -13.49
CA ALA A 120 6.35 -3.70 -12.27
C ALA A 120 5.56 -4.96 -12.62
N GLN A 121 6.01 -6.10 -12.10
CA GLN A 121 5.32 -7.38 -12.20
C GLN A 121 4.94 -7.85 -10.81
N ALA A 122 3.75 -8.39 -10.65
CA ALA A 122 3.30 -9.01 -9.40
C ALA A 122 2.54 -10.31 -9.69
N LEU A 123 2.87 -11.36 -8.93
CA LEU A 123 2.20 -12.65 -8.99
C LEU A 123 1.18 -12.75 -7.85
N VAL A 124 -0.06 -13.08 -8.16
CA VAL A 124 -1.04 -13.54 -7.18
C VAL A 124 -0.71 -15.00 -6.88
N VAL A 125 0.03 -15.23 -5.80
CA VAL A 125 0.62 -16.53 -5.47
C VAL A 125 -0.45 -17.57 -5.16
N ARG A 126 -1.33 -17.25 -4.21
CA ARG A 126 -2.39 -18.15 -3.73
C ARG A 126 -3.46 -17.39 -2.95
N LYS A 127 -4.57 -18.07 -2.65
CA LYS A 127 -5.56 -17.65 -1.67
C LYS A 127 -5.32 -18.42 -0.37
N GLU A 128 -5.28 -17.71 0.76
CA GLU A 128 -5.11 -18.31 2.09
C GLU A 128 -5.87 -17.50 3.15
N THR A 129 -6.13 -18.10 4.31
CA THR A 129 -6.75 -17.40 5.44
C THR A 129 -5.66 -16.87 6.36
N ILE A 130 -5.67 -15.56 6.65
CA ILE A 130 -4.72 -14.92 7.56
C ILE A 130 -5.43 -14.31 8.77
N LEU A 131 -4.72 -14.22 9.90
CA LEU A 131 -5.19 -13.50 11.08
C LEU A 131 -4.62 -12.08 11.07
N VAL A 132 -5.50 -11.07 11.07
CA VAL A 132 -5.14 -9.65 11.17
C VAL A 132 -6.08 -8.96 12.13
N GLY A 133 -5.54 -8.29 13.15
CA GLY A 133 -6.33 -7.62 14.19
C GLY A 133 -7.28 -8.56 14.94
N GLY A 134 -6.88 -9.82 15.18
CA GLY A 134 -7.72 -10.83 15.84
C GLY A 134 -8.84 -11.41 14.99
N ARG A 135 -8.96 -11.01 13.71
CA ARG A 135 -9.97 -11.50 12.77
C ARG A 135 -9.33 -12.36 11.69
N ALA A 136 -9.98 -13.49 11.36
CA ALA A 136 -9.61 -14.32 10.23
C ALA A 136 -10.13 -13.72 8.91
N TRP A 137 -9.27 -13.64 7.91
CA TRP A 137 -9.57 -13.08 6.59
C TRP A 137 -9.16 -14.05 5.49
N PRO A 138 -10.09 -14.49 4.63
CA PRO A 138 -9.72 -15.03 3.33
C PRO A 138 -9.01 -13.94 2.53
N ALA A 139 -7.79 -14.21 2.05
CA ALA A 139 -6.94 -13.22 1.42
C ALA A 139 -6.14 -13.82 0.25
N PHE A 140 -5.86 -12.99 -0.75
CA PHE A 140 -4.89 -13.29 -1.80
C PHE A 140 -3.51 -12.81 -1.36
N LEU A 141 -2.52 -13.71 -1.42
CA LEU A 141 -1.11 -13.35 -1.29
C LEU A 141 -0.59 -12.91 -2.66
N ILE A 142 -0.05 -11.70 -2.71
CA ILE A 142 0.55 -11.09 -3.89
C ILE A 142 2.03 -10.84 -3.61
N GLU A 143 2.90 -11.29 -4.51
CA GLU A 143 4.35 -11.08 -4.45
C GLU A 143 4.80 -10.24 -5.66
N PRO A 144 5.07 -8.94 -5.47
CA PRO A 144 5.72 -8.10 -6.47
C PRO A 144 7.19 -8.46 -6.68
N ASP A 145 7.65 -8.39 -7.93
CA ASP A 145 9.08 -8.47 -8.25
C ASP A 145 9.79 -7.17 -7.86
N VAL A 146 10.47 -7.20 -6.72
CA VAL A 146 11.23 -6.08 -6.17
C VAL A 146 12.73 -6.13 -6.50
N ARG A 147 13.19 -7.08 -7.34
CA ARG A 147 14.64 -7.21 -7.67
C ARG A 147 15.17 -5.99 -8.42
N LYS A 148 14.32 -5.37 -9.23
CA LYS A 148 14.63 -4.13 -9.96
C LYS A 148 14.23 -2.86 -9.19
N ALA A 149 13.67 -3.00 -7.99
CA ALA A 149 13.26 -1.85 -7.19
C ALA A 149 14.49 -1.07 -6.69
N GLY A 150 14.34 0.26 -6.62
CA GLY A 150 15.35 1.17 -6.07
C GLY A 150 15.46 1.14 -4.55
N GLY A 151 16.26 2.05 -3.99
CA GLY A 151 16.32 2.31 -2.55
C GLY A 151 16.84 1.13 -1.73
N ILE A 152 16.14 0.84 -0.62
CA ILE A 152 16.53 -0.18 0.38
C ILE A 152 16.57 -1.60 -0.19
N PHE A 153 15.86 -1.87 -1.28
CA PHE A 153 15.82 -3.18 -1.93
C PHE A 153 17.11 -3.51 -2.68
N LYS A 154 17.79 -2.52 -3.28
CA LYS A 154 19.05 -2.72 -4.02
C LYS A 154 20.19 -3.29 -3.18
N LYS A 155 20.19 -2.98 -1.88
CA LYS A 155 21.21 -3.43 -0.93
C LYS A 155 20.94 -4.86 -0.42
N SER A 156 19.76 -5.42 -0.70
CA SER A 156 19.40 -6.78 -0.28
C SER A 156 19.72 -7.79 -1.36
N LYS A 157 20.35 -8.92 -0.99
CA LYS A 157 20.63 -10.02 -1.92
C LYS A 157 19.37 -10.79 -2.32
N LYS A 158 18.34 -10.80 -1.46
CA LYS A 158 17.06 -11.52 -1.67
C LYS A 158 15.89 -10.69 -1.08
N PRO A 159 15.61 -9.48 -1.62
CA PRO A 159 14.50 -8.68 -1.13
C PRO A 159 13.18 -9.40 -1.39
N ARG A 160 12.27 -9.32 -0.42
CA ARG A 160 10.92 -9.90 -0.54
C ARG A 160 9.90 -8.85 -0.15
N PHE A 161 8.83 -8.75 -0.92
CA PHE A 161 7.69 -7.92 -0.60
C PHE A 161 6.43 -8.76 -0.78
N LEU A 162 5.64 -8.89 0.28
CA LEU A 162 4.44 -9.70 0.31
C LEU A 162 3.28 -8.80 0.70
N LEU A 163 2.20 -8.86 -0.08
CA LEU A 163 0.98 -8.10 0.15
C LEU A 163 -0.20 -9.07 0.24
N TRP A 164 -0.94 -9.00 1.33
CA TRP A 164 -2.21 -9.70 1.47
C TRP A 164 -3.36 -8.73 1.25
N ILE A 165 -4.27 -9.11 0.36
CA ILE A 165 -5.50 -8.37 0.06
C ILE A 165 -6.70 -9.27 0.37
N SER A 166 -7.76 -8.76 1.01
CA SER A 166 -8.97 -9.55 1.28
C SER A 166 -9.55 -10.12 -0.02
N ALA A 167 -10.06 -11.34 0.04
CA ALA A 167 -10.64 -12.04 -1.10
C ALA A 167 -12.15 -11.77 -1.26
N ASP A 168 -12.68 -10.78 -0.54
CA ASP A 168 -14.03 -10.25 -0.72
C ASP A 168 -14.05 -9.15 -1.78
N ASP A 169 -15.22 -8.59 -2.08
CA ASP A 169 -15.36 -7.57 -3.11
C ASP A 169 -14.62 -6.28 -2.79
N ARG A 170 -14.39 -6.00 -1.50
CA ARG A 170 -13.71 -4.78 -1.03
C ARG A 170 -12.21 -4.79 -1.29
N LYS A 171 -11.59 -5.97 -1.38
CA LYS A 171 -10.15 -6.14 -1.66
C LYS A 171 -9.29 -5.21 -0.80
N ILE A 172 -9.56 -5.21 0.50
CA ILE A 172 -8.85 -4.38 1.48
C ILE A 172 -7.41 -4.91 1.59
N PRO A 173 -6.38 -4.06 1.46
CA PRO A 173 -5.02 -4.43 1.84
C PRO A 173 -5.01 -4.73 3.34
N LEU A 174 -4.70 -5.98 3.71
CA LEU A 174 -4.78 -6.44 5.10
C LEU A 174 -3.41 -6.38 5.77
N LYS A 175 -2.37 -6.80 5.04
CA LYS A 175 -1.02 -6.95 5.58
C LYS A 175 0.03 -6.76 4.49
N VAL A 176 1.14 -6.14 4.86
CA VAL A 176 2.37 -6.09 4.06
C VAL A 176 3.52 -6.62 4.91
N VAL A 177 4.37 -7.45 4.30
CA VAL A 177 5.66 -7.83 4.87
C VAL A 177 6.74 -7.51 3.85
N SER A 178 7.68 -6.66 4.23
CA SER A 178 8.86 -6.32 3.43
C SER A 178 10.10 -6.80 4.14
N LYS A 179 10.86 -7.71 3.53
CA LYS A 179 12.13 -8.21 4.05
C LYS A 179 13.28 -7.63 3.24
N VAL A 180 14.15 -6.91 3.92
CA VAL A 180 15.35 -6.28 3.38
C VAL A 180 16.57 -6.65 4.23
N TRP A 181 17.76 -6.22 3.81
CA TRP A 181 19.00 -6.59 4.50
C TRP A 181 19.10 -6.06 5.95
N VAL A 182 18.35 -5.01 6.30
CA VAL A 182 18.33 -4.42 7.66
C VAL A 182 17.27 -5.04 8.58
N GLY A 183 16.47 -5.99 8.08
CA GLY A 183 15.36 -6.57 8.82
C GLY A 183 14.03 -6.52 8.06
N SER A 184 12.95 -6.63 8.81
CA SER A 184 11.60 -6.83 8.29
C SER A 184 10.63 -5.74 8.74
N PHE A 185 9.93 -5.17 7.78
CA PHE A 185 8.80 -4.27 8.02
C PHE A 185 7.50 -5.03 7.93
N TYR A 186 6.61 -4.74 8.86
CA TYR A 186 5.26 -5.28 8.92
C TYR A 186 4.29 -4.11 8.90
N VAL A 187 3.33 -4.13 7.99
CA VAL A 187 2.21 -3.18 7.97
C VAL A 187 0.94 -4.00 8.10
N GLU A 188 0.12 -3.72 9.09
CA GLU A 188 -1.12 -4.47 9.34
C GLU A 188 -2.29 -3.51 9.50
N LEU A 189 -3.46 -3.91 8.99
CA LEU A 189 -4.70 -3.18 9.19
C LEU A 189 -5.00 -3.10 10.70
N ALA A 190 -5.03 -1.90 11.25
CA ALA A 190 -5.12 -1.65 12.69
C ALA A 190 -6.55 -1.83 13.24
N SER A 191 -7.57 -1.60 12.42
CA SER A 191 -8.97 -1.85 12.76
C SER A 191 -9.79 -1.99 11.48
N PRO A 192 -10.88 -2.79 11.49
CA PRO A 192 -11.85 -2.73 10.41
C PRO A 192 -12.34 -1.28 10.25
N PRO A 193 -12.64 -0.80 9.03
CA PRO A 193 -13.34 0.46 8.84
C PRO A 193 -14.77 0.30 9.39
N ASP A 194 -14.92 0.43 10.71
CA ASP A 194 -16.21 0.49 11.38
C ASP A 194 -16.71 1.93 11.34
N GLY A 195 -17.86 2.12 10.71
CA GLY A 195 -18.63 3.38 10.70
C GLY A 195 -19.24 3.73 12.06
N SER A 196 -18.68 3.26 13.16
CA SER A 196 -19.21 3.43 14.51
C SER A 196 -18.09 3.78 15.47
N LYS A 197 -17.59 5.01 15.38
CA LYS A 197 -17.10 5.77 16.54
C LYS A 197 -17.03 7.24 16.14
N ARG A 198 -18.13 7.96 16.41
CA ARG A 198 -18.08 9.41 16.62
C ARG A 198 -17.14 9.61 17.81
N PHE A 199 -15.99 10.23 17.56
CA PHE A 199 -15.23 10.84 18.64
C PHE A 199 -16.01 12.09 19.03
N SER A 200 -16.71 11.98 20.16
CA SER A 200 -17.13 13.09 21.01
C SER A 200 -15.94 13.90 21.48
#